data_AF-A0A9E5YCP6-F1
#
_entry.id   AF-A0A9E5YCP6-F1
#
_cell.length_a   1.000
_cell.length_b   1.000
_cell.length_c   1.000
_cell.angle_alpha   90.00
_cell.angle_beta   90.00
_cell.angle_gamma   90.00
#
_symmetry.space_group_name_H-M   'P 1'
#
loop_
_entity.id
_entity.type
_entity.pdbx_description
1 polymer ?
#
loop_
_entity_poly.entity_id
_entity_poly.type
_entity_poly.pdbx_seq_one_letter_code
_entity_poly.pdbx_strand_id
1 'polypeptide(L)'
;MNKPFQRKGAKSNTHVGREFEMKARDFFAKKGLKLERNVSISIGINGKKNHSFDLGDLESRVLIECKSHTWTEGKNIPSAKITTWNQAMYFFHTAPANYRKIFFVLRDYSPERHKTLAEYYVQINSHLIPKEVEIWEFDEPKNIAKRIK
;
A
#
# COMPACT_ATOMS: atom_id res chain seq x y z
N MET A 1 -19.48 -1.12 -22.15
CA MET A 1 -19.57 -2.12 -21.06
C MET A 1 -19.16 -1.46 -19.75
N ASN A 2 -20.11 -1.31 -18.82
CA ASN A 2 -19.84 -0.76 -17.49
C ASN A 2 -19.24 -1.88 -16.62
N LYS A 3 -17.99 -1.74 -16.20
CA LYS A 3 -17.33 -2.66 -15.26
C LYS A 3 -17.43 -2.06 -13.85
N PRO A 4 -18.38 -2.49 -12.99
CA PRO A 4 -18.65 -1.82 -11.71
C PRO A 4 -17.48 -1.89 -10.70
N PHE A 5 -16.52 -2.78 -10.94
CA PHE A 5 -15.34 -2.95 -10.09
C PHE A 5 -14.10 -2.19 -10.59
N GLN A 6 -14.19 -1.57 -11.77
CA GLN A 6 -13.09 -0.82 -12.39
C GLN A 6 -13.25 0.67 -12.08
N ARG A 7 -12.15 1.34 -11.72
CA ARG A 7 -12.18 2.80 -11.51
C ARG A 7 -12.68 3.48 -12.79
N LYS A 8 -13.67 4.38 -12.68
CA LYS A 8 -14.24 5.10 -13.83
C LYS A 8 -13.13 5.85 -14.59
N GLY A 9 -13.09 5.68 -15.91
CA GLY A 9 -12.08 6.28 -16.79
C GLY A 9 -10.72 5.57 -16.82
N ALA A 10 -10.48 4.55 -16.00
CA ALA A 10 -9.24 3.78 -16.05
C ALA A 10 -9.25 2.74 -17.18
N LYS A 11 -8.06 2.41 -17.71
CA LYS A 11 -7.89 1.30 -18.67
C LYS A 11 -8.10 -0.07 -18.02
N SER A 12 -7.57 -0.28 -16.81
CA SER A 12 -7.82 -1.44 -15.93
C SER A 12 -7.34 -1.13 -14.51
N ASN A 13 -7.78 -1.91 -13.51
CA ASN A 13 -7.29 -1.77 -12.13
C ASN A 13 -5.78 -2.06 -12.03
N THR A 14 -5.27 -3.04 -12.79
CA THR A 14 -3.84 -3.34 -12.90
C THR A 14 -3.05 -2.15 -13.43
N HIS A 15 -3.58 -1.45 -14.44
CA HIS A 15 -2.94 -0.26 -14.98
C HIS A 15 -2.91 0.87 -13.94
N VAL A 16 -4.00 1.12 -13.21
CA VAL A 16 -4.04 2.12 -12.13
C VAL A 16 -3.04 1.78 -11.03
N GLY A 17 -2.95 0.51 -10.63
CA GLY A 17 -1.96 0.06 -9.65
C GLY A 17 -0.53 0.35 -10.11
N ARG A 18 -0.20 0.01 -11.35
CA ARG A 18 1.13 0.25 -11.93
C ARG A 18 1.47 1.75 -12.02
N GLU A 19 0.54 2.60 -12.41
CA GLU A 19 0.75 4.06 -12.41
C GLU A 19 0.98 4.58 -10.99
N PHE A 20 0.28 4.02 -10.00
CA PHE A 20 0.45 4.39 -8.60
C PHE A 20 1.81 3.94 -8.04
N GLU A 21 2.27 2.72 -8.37
CA GLU A 21 3.64 2.26 -8.07
C GLU A 21 4.69 3.24 -8.61
N MET A 22 4.52 3.73 -9.84
CA MET A 22 5.44 4.68 -10.46
C MET A 22 5.47 6.01 -9.69
N LYS A 23 4.32 6.54 -9.30
CA LYS A 23 4.24 7.76 -8.48
C LYS A 23 4.89 7.58 -7.11
N ALA A 24 4.68 6.43 -6.47
CA ALA A 24 5.31 6.12 -5.19
C ALA A 24 6.84 6.08 -5.33
N ARG A 25 7.35 5.41 -6.38
CA ARG A 25 8.78 5.37 -6.70
C ARG A 25 9.35 6.77 -6.91
N ASP A 26 8.70 7.59 -7.71
CA ASP A 26 9.16 8.95 -8.01
C ASP A 26 9.11 9.86 -6.78
N PHE A 27 8.12 9.69 -5.91
CA PHE A 27 8.03 10.39 -4.63
C PHE A 27 9.22 10.05 -3.72
N PHE A 28 9.57 8.78 -3.58
CA PHE A 28 10.69 8.35 -2.75
C PHE A 28 12.06 8.66 -3.38
N ALA A 29 12.17 8.67 -4.71
CA ALA A 29 13.37 9.12 -5.41
C ALA A 29 13.74 10.57 -5.05
N LYS A 30 12.74 11.47 -4.97
CA LYS A 30 12.94 12.86 -4.50
C LYS A 30 13.40 12.95 -3.04
N LYS A 31 13.23 11.88 -2.26
CA LYS A 31 13.71 11.75 -0.88
C LYS A 31 15.04 10.99 -0.78
N GLY A 32 15.69 10.70 -1.90
CA GLY A 32 16.98 10.01 -1.96
C GLY A 32 16.91 8.49 -1.92
N LEU A 33 15.72 7.88 -1.97
CA LEU A 33 15.55 6.43 -2.03
C LEU A 33 15.40 5.97 -3.48
N LYS A 34 16.37 5.19 -3.97
CA LYS A 34 16.36 4.60 -5.31
C LYS A 34 15.68 3.24 -5.25
N LEU A 35 14.38 3.20 -5.54
CA LEU A 35 13.59 1.98 -5.44
C LEU A 35 13.48 1.26 -6.79
N GLU A 36 13.66 -0.05 -6.77
CA GLU A 36 13.40 -0.98 -7.85
C GLU A 36 11.98 -1.54 -7.76
N ARG A 37 11.45 -2.06 -8.87
CA ARG A 37 10.12 -2.68 -8.94
C ARG A 37 10.20 -4.18 -8.73
N ASN A 38 9.15 -4.77 -8.17
CA ASN A 38 8.99 -6.23 -8.00
C ASN A 38 10.14 -6.89 -7.23
N VAL A 39 10.58 -6.25 -6.14
CA VAL A 39 11.70 -6.74 -5.32
C VAL A 39 11.30 -8.04 -4.62
N SER A 40 11.92 -9.14 -5.06
CA SER A 40 11.63 -10.48 -4.57
C SER A 40 12.51 -10.81 -3.36
N ILE A 41 11.89 -11.12 -2.23
CA ILE A 41 12.59 -11.62 -1.04
C ILE A 41 11.93 -12.88 -0.47
N SER A 42 12.71 -13.65 0.27
CA SER A 42 12.21 -14.85 0.93
C SER A 42 11.48 -14.50 2.23
N ILE A 43 10.19 -14.84 2.32
CA ILE A 43 9.34 -14.60 3.49
C ILE A 43 8.76 -15.91 4.04
N GLY A 44 8.41 -15.93 5.32
CA GLY A 44 7.56 -16.98 5.91
C GLY A 44 7.80 -17.28 7.39
N ILE A 45 7.00 -18.18 7.96
CA ILE A 45 6.99 -18.53 9.40
C ILE A 45 7.60 -19.93 9.61
N ASN A 46 6.94 -20.98 9.10
CA ASN A 46 7.37 -22.38 9.23
C ASN A 46 8.13 -22.90 8.00
N GLY A 47 8.39 -22.02 7.04
CA GLY A 47 8.97 -22.33 5.74
C GLY A 47 9.08 -21.04 4.96
N LYS A 48 9.88 -21.05 3.90
CA LYS A 48 10.22 -19.86 3.13
C LYS A 48 9.74 -19.97 1.70
N LYS A 49 9.12 -18.90 1.20
CA LYS A 49 8.80 -18.72 -0.22
C LYS A 49 9.15 -17.30 -0.67
N ASN A 50 9.40 -17.13 -1.96
CA ASN A 50 9.63 -15.80 -2.50
C ASN A 50 8.31 -15.03 -2.58
N HIS A 51 8.35 -13.77 -2.17
CA HIS A 51 7.31 -12.77 -2.36
C HIS A 51 7.92 -11.54 -3.01
N SER A 52 7.25 -11.01 -4.03
CA SER A 52 7.65 -9.78 -4.70
C SER A 52 6.89 -8.60 -4.10
N PHE A 53 7.61 -7.73 -3.41
CA PHE A 53 7.10 -6.43 -3.00
C PHE A 53 7.02 -5.49 -4.20
N ASP A 54 5.99 -4.63 -4.24
CA ASP A 54 5.74 -3.72 -5.36
C ASP A 54 6.97 -2.85 -5.67
N LEU A 55 7.60 -2.29 -4.63
CA LEU A 55 8.87 -1.57 -4.70
C LEU A 55 9.81 -1.98 -3.58
N GLY A 56 11.11 -1.78 -3.77
CA GLY A 56 12.09 -1.95 -2.69
C GLY A 56 13.50 -1.56 -3.09
N ASP A 57 14.40 -1.66 -2.13
CA ASP A 57 15.84 -1.54 -2.33
C ASP A 57 16.51 -2.52 -1.35
N LEU A 58 17.21 -3.51 -1.90
CA LEU A 58 17.85 -4.56 -1.10
C LEU A 58 19.11 -4.05 -0.38
N GLU A 59 19.78 -3.04 -0.93
CA GLU A 59 20.99 -2.46 -0.34
C GLU A 59 20.64 -1.62 0.88
N SER A 60 19.70 -0.66 0.72
CA SER A 60 19.20 0.15 1.84
C SER A 60 18.16 -0.57 2.71
N ARG A 61 17.81 -1.82 2.37
CA ARG A 61 16.87 -2.68 3.09
C ARG A 61 15.50 -2.03 3.26
N VAL A 62 14.89 -1.60 2.16
CA VAL A 62 13.53 -1.03 2.13
C VAL A 62 12.61 -1.94 1.34
N LEU A 63 11.40 -2.20 1.86
CA LEU A 63 10.33 -2.93 1.18
C LEU A 63 9.05 -2.09 1.20
N ILE A 64 8.36 -2.02 0.06
CA ILE A 64 7.14 -1.24 -0.08
C ILE A 64 6.05 -2.05 -0.78
N GLU A 65 4.87 -2.07 -0.16
CA GLU A 65 3.62 -2.51 -0.80
C GLU A 65 2.77 -1.26 -1.10
N CYS A 66 2.29 -1.16 -2.33
CA CYS A 66 1.50 -0.06 -2.85
C CYS A 66 0.04 -0.48 -3.01
N LYS A 67 -0.92 0.33 -2.53
CA LYS A 67 -2.35 0.10 -2.80
C LYS A 67 -3.09 1.39 -3.13
N SER A 68 -3.54 1.52 -4.38
CA SER A 68 -4.32 2.66 -4.88
C SER A 68 -5.83 2.51 -4.62
N HIS A 69 -6.19 1.92 -3.48
CA HIS A 69 -7.57 1.56 -3.14
C HIS A 69 -8.36 2.76 -2.61
N THR A 70 -9.62 2.86 -3.01
CA THR A 70 -10.56 3.91 -2.56
C THR A 70 -11.73 3.30 -1.77
N TRP A 71 -12.52 4.12 -1.08
CA TRP A 71 -13.86 3.78 -0.63
C TRP A 71 -14.73 3.28 -1.79
N THR A 72 -15.78 2.52 -1.48
CA THR A 72 -16.74 2.07 -2.50
C THR A 72 -17.62 3.23 -2.97
N GLU A 73 -18.15 3.17 -4.20
CA GLU A 73 -19.04 4.21 -4.73
C GLU A 73 -20.31 4.37 -3.86
N GLY A 74 -20.85 3.25 -3.38
CA GLY A 74 -21.97 3.22 -2.43
C GLY A 74 -21.61 3.59 -1.00
N LYS A 75 -20.38 4.08 -0.76
CA LYS A 75 -19.85 4.49 0.55
C LYS A 75 -19.91 3.40 1.63
N ASN A 76 -20.03 2.14 1.24
CA ASN A 76 -19.85 0.99 2.12
C ASN A 76 -18.36 0.76 2.40
N ILE A 77 -18.08 0.07 3.50
CA ILE A 77 -16.72 -0.37 3.85
C ILE A 77 -16.22 -1.30 2.74
N PRO A 78 -15.03 -1.05 2.15
CA PRO A 78 -14.50 -1.88 1.08
C PRO A 78 -13.83 -3.15 1.66
N SER A 79 -14.59 -4.07 2.23
CA SER A 79 -14.07 -5.23 2.97
C SER A 79 -13.05 -6.06 2.19
N ALA A 80 -13.28 -6.31 0.90
CA ALA A 80 -12.30 -7.03 0.06
C ALA A 80 -10.95 -6.29 -0.03
N LYS A 81 -10.97 -4.95 -0.09
CA LYS A 81 -9.74 -4.13 -0.10
C LYS A 81 -9.05 -4.19 1.27
N ILE A 82 -9.80 -4.14 2.36
CA ILE A 82 -9.25 -4.32 3.72
C ILE A 82 -8.60 -5.69 3.88
N THR A 83 -9.18 -6.75 3.34
CA THR A 83 -8.57 -8.09 3.33
C THR A 83 -7.22 -8.09 2.62
N THR A 84 -7.09 -7.42 1.47
CA THR A 84 -5.79 -7.30 0.78
C THR A 84 -4.76 -6.52 1.59
N TRP A 85 -5.19 -5.56 2.41
CA TRP A 85 -4.28 -4.79 3.27
C TRP A 85 -3.80 -5.63 4.46
N ASN A 86 -4.67 -6.46 5.04
CA ASN A 86 -4.27 -7.45 6.04
C ASN A 86 -3.25 -8.45 5.48
N GLN A 87 -3.41 -8.85 4.22
CA GLN A 87 -2.43 -9.71 3.55
C GLN A 87 -1.07 -9.01 3.41
N ALA A 88 -1.04 -7.72 3.07
CA ALA A 88 0.21 -6.95 3.05
C ALA A 88 0.88 -6.91 4.44
N MET A 89 0.10 -6.75 5.51
CA MET A 89 0.62 -6.82 6.89
C MET A 89 1.25 -8.18 7.20
N TYR A 90 0.63 -9.26 6.74
CA TYR A 90 1.20 -10.61 6.87
C TYR A 90 2.52 -10.76 6.09
N PHE A 91 2.61 -10.25 4.87
CA PHE A 91 3.85 -10.25 4.11
C PHE A 91 4.95 -9.45 4.81
N PHE A 92 4.62 -8.29 5.36
CA PHE A 92 5.58 -7.52 6.15
C PHE A 92 6.01 -8.24 7.41
N HIS A 93 5.09 -8.83 8.16
CA HIS A 93 5.41 -9.58 9.38
C HIS A 93 6.38 -10.73 9.12
N THR A 94 6.19 -11.42 7.99
CA THR A 94 6.99 -12.59 7.61
C THR A 94 8.27 -12.25 6.83
N ALA A 95 8.49 -10.97 6.50
CA ALA A 95 9.72 -10.47 5.91
C ALA A 95 10.83 -10.29 6.97
N PRO A 96 12.13 -10.37 6.60
CA PRO A 96 13.24 -10.19 7.52
C PRO A 96 13.14 -8.89 8.33
N ALA A 97 13.40 -8.97 9.63
CA ALA A 97 13.16 -7.88 10.58
C ALA A 97 14.03 -6.63 10.37
N ASN A 98 15.15 -6.78 9.67
CA ASN A 98 16.12 -5.70 9.41
C ASN A 98 15.74 -4.79 8.22
N TYR A 99 14.56 -4.98 7.63
CA TYR A 99 14.04 -4.10 6.58
C TYR A 99 13.15 -3.00 7.16
N ARG A 100 13.26 -1.80 6.60
CA ARG A 100 12.23 -0.76 6.71
C ARG A 100 11.04 -1.14 5.84
N LYS A 101 9.86 -1.23 6.45
CA LYS A 101 8.64 -1.75 5.81
C LYS A 101 7.63 -0.63 5.66
N ILE A 102 7.25 -0.31 4.42
CA ILE A 102 6.41 0.84 4.11
C ILE A 102 5.16 0.35 3.38
N PHE A 103 4.00 0.59 3.96
CA PHE A 103 2.72 0.44 3.28
C PHE A 103 2.29 1.79 2.72
N PHE A 104 2.38 1.95 1.40
CA PHE A 104 2.12 3.20 0.70
C PHE A 104 0.76 3.16 0.02
N VAL A 105 -0.18 3.97 0.49
CA VAL A 105 -1.58 3.89 0.05
C VAL A 105 -2.08 5.22 -0.48
N LEU A 106 -3.02 5.16 -1.41
CA LEU A 106 -3.69 6.36 -1.92
C LEU A 106 -4.51 6.99 -0.80
N ARG A 107 -4.35 8.31 -0.64
CA ARG A 107 -5.21 9.10 0.24
C ARG A 107 -6.60 9.18 -0.37
N ASP A 108 -7.59 8.60 0.30
CA ASP A 108 -8.99 8.68 -0.11
C ASP A 108 -9.90 8.98 1.09
N TYR A 109 -10.45 10.19 1.11
CA TYR A 109 -11.20 10.73 2.24
C TYR A 109 -12.70 10.47 2.09
N SER A 110 -13.35 10.01 3.16
CA SER A 110 -14.80 9.87 3.23
C SER A 110 -15.41 11.07 3.98
N PRO A 111 -16.20 11.93 3.32
CA PRO A 111 -16.93 13.01 4.00
C PRO A 111 -17.94 12.51 5.01
N GLU A 112 -18.51 11.32 4.80
CA GLU A 112 -19.51 10.74 5.71
C GLU A 112 -18.86 10.24 7.00
N ARG A 113 -17.71 9.57 6.90
CA ARG A 113 -16.99 9.00 8.05
C ARG A 113 -15.98 9.93 8.69
N HIS A 114 -15.72 11.07 8.05
CA HIS A 114 -14.78 12.09 8.50
C HIS A 114 -13.34 11.54 8.69
N LYS A 115 -12.93 10.64 7.80
CA LYS A 115 -11.59 10.01 7.81
C LYS A 115 -11.21 9.42 6.45
N THR A 116 -9.91 9.22 6.26
CA THR A 116 -9.39 8.49 5.11
C THR A 116 -9.57 6.98 5.25
N LEU A 117 -9.46 6.25 4.13
CA LEU A 117 -9.48 4.79 4.16
C LEU A 117 -8.32 4.23 4.99
N ALA A 118 -7.15 4.87 4.95
CA ALA A 118 -5.99 4.46 5.74
C ALA A 118 -6.18 4.73 7.23
N GLU A 119 -6.70 5.89 7.61
CA GLU A 119 -7.06 6.20 9.01
C GLU A 119 -8.09 5.20 9.55
N TYR A 120 -9.12 4.88 8.74
CA TYR A 120 -10.09 3.86 9.10
C TYR A 120 -9.43 2.49 9.33
N TYR A 121 -8.57 2.04 8.40
CA TYR A 121 -7.87 0.77 8.54
C TYR A 121 -7.01 0.72 9.82
N VAL A 122 -6.23 1.77 10.09
CA VAL A 122 -5.41 1.84 11.30
C VAL A 122 -6.27 1.74 12.55
N GLN A 123 -7.43 2.41 12.58
CA GLN A 123 -8.34 2.36 13.72
C GLN A 123 -8.88 0.94 13.98
N ILE A 124 -9.34 0.23 12.94
CA ILE A 124 -10.05 -1.04 13.12
C ILE A 124 -9.13 -2.28 13.07
N ASN A 125 -7.95 -2.18 12.47
CA ASN A 125 -7.01 -3.28 12.27
C ASN A 125 -5.65 -3.06 12.94
N SER A 126 -5.54 -2.11 13.89
CA SER A 126 -4.30 -1.83 14.64
C SER A 126 -3.59 -3.08 15.17
N HIS A 127 -4.35 -4.05 15.65
CA HIS A 127 -3.88 -5.34 16.18
C HIS A 127 -3.20 -6.26 15.14
N LEU A 128 -3.43 -6.04 13.84
CA LEU A 128 -2.81 -6.81 12.74
C LEU A 128 -1.61 -6.12 12.13
N ILE A 129 -1.39 -4.84 12.42
CA ILE A 129 -0.33 -4.05 11.76
C ILE A 129 0.96 -4.20 12.57
N PRO A 130 2.02 -4.83 12.03
CA PRO A 130 3.30 -4.98 12.73
C PRO A 130 3.85 -3.63 13.21
N LYS A 131 4.58 -3.65 14.32
CA LYS A 131 5.04 -2.43 15.02
C LYS A 131 5.96 -1.59 14.13
N GLU A 132 6.77 -2.25 13.31
CA GLU A 132 7.77 -1.65 12.43
C GLU A 132 7.22 -1.18 11.08
N VAL A 133 5.97 -1.50 10.74
CA VAL A 133 5.37 -1.10 9.47
C VAL A 133 4.94 0.36 9.53
N GLU A 134 5.51 1.17 8.65
CA GLU A 134 5.09 2.54 8.40
C GLU A 134 3.89 2.55 7.45
N ILE A 135 2.88 3.37 7.73
CA ILE A 135 1.76 3.58 6.80
C ILE A 135 1.81 5.01 6.30
N TRP A 136 1.91 5.16 4.98
CA TRP A 136 1.98 6.45 4.30
C TRP A 136 0.78 6.65 3.39
N GLU A 137 0.12 7.80 3.52
CA GLU A 137 -0.95 8.22 2.62
C GLU A 137 -0.44 9.21 1.60
N PHE A 138 -0.70 8.93 0.32
CA PHE A 138 -0.31 9.78 -0.80
C PHE A 138 -1.49 10.56 -1.37
N ASP A 139 -1.39 11.88 -1.32
CA ASP A 139 -2.31 12.81 -1.97
C ASP A 139 -1.82 13.05 -3.41
N GLU A 140 -2.40 12.31 -4.35
CA GLU A 140 -2.02 12.36 -5.77
C GLU A 140 -2.12 13.78 -6.37
N PRO A 141 -3.21 14.54 -6.19
CA PRO A 141 -3.30 15.92 -6.69
C PRO A 141 -2.20 16.84 -6.20
N LYS A 142 -1.81 16.72 -4.92
CA LYS A 142 -0.78 17.56 -4.31
C LYS A 142 0.64 17.00 -4.48
N ASN A 143 0.77 15.75 -4.92
CA ASN A 143 2.04 15.03 -5.02
C ASN A 143 2.83 15.02 -3.69
N ILE A 144 2.12 14.85 -2.57
CA ILE A 144 2.70 14.78 -1.23
C ILE A 144 2.25 13.49 -0.54
N ALA A 145 3.11 12.92 0.30
CA ALA A 145 2.74 11.82 1.17
C ALA A 145 2.95 12.19 2.65
N LYS A 146 2.05 11.70 3.50
CA LYS A 146 2.13 11.84 4.96
C LYS A 146 2.17 10.46 5.61
N ARG A 147 3.12 10.26 6.52
CA ARG A 147 3.13 9.09 7.40
C ARG A 147 2.05 9.24 8.47
N ILE A 148 1.19 8.24 8.62
CA ILE A 148 0.07 8.23 9.59
C ILE A 148 0.26 7.16 10.69
N LYS A 149 1.20 6.23 10.50
CA LYS A 149 1.68 5.23 11.48
C LYS A 149 3.16 4.99 11.24
#